data_AF-A0A763T519-F1
#
_entry.id   AF-A0A763T519-F1
#
_cell.length_a   1.000
_cell.length_b   1.000
_cell.length_c   1.000
_cell.angle_alpha   90.00
_cell.angle_beta   90.00
_cell.angle_gamma   90.00
#
_symmetry.space_group_name_H-M   'P 1'
#
loop_
_entity.id
_entity.type
_entity.pdbx_description
1 polymer ?
#
loop_
_entity_poly.entity_id
_entity_poly.type
_entity_poly.pdbx_seq_one_letter_code
_entity_poly.pdbx_strand_id
1 'polypeptide(L)'
;MDRCEEERLIEVPVSRRKLIQAGATTGLMAAVGGLSLPFSFTSQAANKTAIVEDKAVWSSCTVNCGSRCLLRLHVKDDSVYWVESDTTGNDEYGNHQVRA
;
A
#
# COMPACT_ATOMS: atom_id res chain seq x y z
N MET A 1 2.17 70.48 22.22
CA MET A 1 2.54 70.82 20.83
C MET A 1 3.99 70.45 20.64
N ASP A 2 4.45 69.74 19.62
CA ASP A 2 3.86 68.85 18.62
C ASP A 2 5.05 68.49 17.72
N ARG A 3 5.16 67.22 17.33
CA ARG A 3 6.01 66.66 16.26
C ARG A 3 7.51 66.52 16.55
N CYS A 4 7.95 65.28 16.84
CA CYS A 4 9.12 64.64 16.20
C CYS A 4 9.41 63.21 16.73
N GLU A 5 8.40 62.35 16.94
CA GLU A 5 8.60 60.92 17.25
C GLU A 5 8.03 59.97 16.16
N GLU A 6 7.79 60.45 14.94
CA GLU A 6 7.14 59.66 13.87
C GLU A 6 8.09 59.17 12.75
N GLU A 7 9.40 59.45 12.81
CA GLU A 7 10.30 59.16 11.66
C GLU A 7 11.35 58.06 11.91
N ARG A 8 11.07 57.05 12.76
CA ARG A 8 12.02 55.92 12.95
C ARG A 8 11.42 54.51 12.90
N LEU A 9 10.27 54.32 12.24
CA LEU A 9 9.71 52.97 12.06
C LEU A 9 9.75 52.44 10.62
N ILE A 10 10.29 53.20 9.66
CA ILE A 10 10.11 52.91 8.21
C ILE A 10 11.40 52.38 7.55
N GLU A 11 12.56 52.42 8.21
CA GLU A 11 13.85 51.99 7.63
C GLU A 11 14.37 50.63 8.13
N VAL A 12 13.51 49.77 8.68
CA VAL A 12 13.94 48.38 8.91
C VAL A 12 13.89 47.66 7.57
N PRO A 13 15.01 47.20 6.97
CA PRO A 13 14.97 46.45 5.72
C PRO A 13 14.35 45.07 5.99
N VAL A 14 13.03 45.00 5.91
CA VAL A 14 12.30 43.74 6.05
C VAL A 14 12.56 42.91 4.79
N SER A 15 13.47 41.95 4.91
CA SER A 15 13.74 40.99 3.85
C SER A 15 12.49 40.16 3.57
N ARG A 16 12.02 40.17 2.31
CA ARG A 16 10.91 39.31 1.83
C ARG A 16 11.10 37.85 2.26
N ARG A 17 12.35 37.37 2.29
CA ARG A 17 12.71 36.00 2.69
C ARG A 17 12.49 35.75 4.18
N LYS A 18 12.81 36.72 5.05
CA LYS A 18 12.56 36.65 6.50
C LYS A 18 11.07 36.69 6.82
N LEU A 19 10.31 37.49 6.06
CA LEU A 19 8.84 37.53 6.12
C LEU A 19 8.22 36.17 5.74
N ILE A 20 8.66 35.58 4.62
CA ILE A 20 8.20 34.25 4.18
C ILE A 20 8.60 33.16 5.18
N GLN A 21 9.83 33.22 5.73
CA GLN A 21 10.31 32.27 6.74
C GLN A 21 9.52 32.37 8.06
N ALA A 22 9.17 33.59 8.51
CA ALA A 22 8.34 33.80 9.69
C ALA A 22 6.87 33.34 9.44
N GLY A 23 6.34 33.59 8.24
CA GLY A 23 5.01 33.13 7.84
C GLY A 23 4.89 31.61 7.70
N ALA A 24 5.96 30.94 7.26
CA ALA A 24 5.99 29.47 7.19
C ALA A 24 5.93 28.81 8.58
N THR A 25 6.38 29.49 9.63
CA THR A 25 6.41 28.94 11.00
C THR A 25 5.12 29.21 11.78
N THR A 26 4.29 30.16 11.32
CA THR A 26 3.07 30.59 12.03
C THR A 26 1.77 30.33 11.26
N GLY A 27 1.83 29.79 10.04
CA GLY A 27 0.67 29.53 9.17
C GLY A 27 -0.09 28.22 9.38
N LEU A 28 0.17 27.45 10.43
CA LEU A 28 -0.49 26.16 10.69
C LEU A 28 -1.27 26.14 12.01
N MET A 29 -2.13 27.14 12.21
CA MET A 29 -3.14 27.11 13.29
C MET A 29 -4.49 27.63 12.80
N ALA A 30 -5.14 26.88 11.90
CA ALA A 30 -6.60 26.94 11.71
C ALA A 30 -7.11 25.79 10.81
N ALA A 31 -6.98 24.55 11.28
CA ALA A 31 -7.88 23.46 10.89
C ALA A 31 -7.83 22.40 11.99
N VAL A 32 -8.46 22.72 13.12
CA VAL A 32 -8.78 21.73 14.16
C VAL A 32 -9.61 20.63 13.48
N GLY A 33 -9.17 19.39 13.64
CA GLY A 33 -9.65 18.23 12.88
C GLY A 33 -11.14 17.93 13.09
N GLY A 34 -11.98 18.49 12.22
CA GLY A 34 -13.41 18.20 12.15
C GLY A 34 -13.79 17.17 11.09
N LEU A 35 -12.86 16.76 10.22
CA LEU A 35 -13.08 15.63 9.32
C LEU A 35 -12.56 14.37 10.00
N SER A 36 -13.49 13.60 10.57
CA SER A 36 -13.26 12.16 10.75
C SER A 36 -13.13 11.58 9.34
N LEU A 37 -11.91 11.54 8.83
CA LEU A 37 -11.61 10.78 7.62
C LEU A 37 -11.91 9.32 7.98
N PRO A 38 -12.69 8.58 7.17
CA PRO A 38 -12.99 7.18 7.43
C PRO A 38 -11.75 6.26 7.27
N PHE A 39 -10.55 6.84 7.23
CA PHE A 39 -9.27 6.18 7.01
C PHE A 39 -8.28 6.61 8.11
N SER A 40 -8.55 6.23 9.36
CA SER A 40 -7.53 6.26 10.41
C SER A 40 -6.84 4.91 10.45
N PHE A 41 -5.58 4.84 10.05
CA PHE A 41 -4.80 3.60 10.13
C PHE A 41 -4.08 3.53 11.48
N THR A 42 -4.51 2.60 12.34
CA THR A 42 -3.74 2.18 13.51
C THR A 42 -2.87 0.98 13.09
N SER A 43 -1.54 1.13 13.14
CA SER A 43 -0.62 0.02 12.88
C SER A 43 -0.51 -0.83 14.15
N GLN A 44 -1.28 -1.91 14.25
CA GLN A 44 -0.99 -2.95 15.24
C GLN A 44 0.19 -3.79 14.73
N ALA A 45 1.33 -3.71 15.41
CA ALA A 45 2.42 -4.66 15.24
C ALA A 45 2.00 -6.00 15.86
N ALA A 46 1.26 -6.80 15.09
CA ALA A 46 0.96 -8.18 15.46
C ALA A 46 2.22 -9.03 15.24
N ASN A 47 3.04 -9.17 16.29
CA ASN A 47 4.01 -10.26 16.38
C ASN A 47 3.24 -11.57 16.64
N LYS A 48 2.55 -12.05 15.62
CA LYS A 48 2.02 -13.41 15.60
C LYS A 48 2.90 -14.18 14.61
N THR A 49 3.84 -14.95 15.14
CA THR A 49 4.42 -16.07 14.39
C THR A 49 3.29 -17.08 14.19
N ALA A 50 2.43 -16.83 13.22
CA ALA A 50 1.39 -17.75 12.82
C ALA A 50 2.10 -18.96 12.22
N ILE A 51 1.73 -20.15 12.67
CA ILE A 51 2.08 -21.37 11.95
C ILE A 51 1.38 -21.23 10.60
N VAL A 52 2.19 -21.12 9.55
CA VAL A 52 1.69 -20.95 8.19
C VAL A 52 1.27 -22.32 7.69
N GLU A 53 -0.03 -22.59 7.84
CA GLU A 53 -0.64 -23.81 7.34
C GLU A 53 -0.54 -23.84 5.82
N ASP A 54 -0.19 -25.01 5.29
CA ASP A 54 -0.15 -25.23 3.86
C ASP A 54 -1.56 -25.56 3.35
N LYS A 55 -2.06 -24.79 2.37
CA LYS A 55 -3.37 -25.04 1.75
C LYS A 55 -3.18 -25.45 0.29
N ALA A 56 -3.80 -26.57 -0.08
CA ALA A 56 -3.91 -26.99 -1.48
C ALA A 56 -5.24 -26.52 -2.07
N VAL A 57 -5.18 -25.73 -3.14
CA VAL A 57 -6.34 -25.17 -3.84
C VAL A 57 -6.30 -25.57 -5.31
N TRP A 58 -7.45 -25.94 -5.88
CA TRP A 58 -7.57 -26.27 -7.29
C TRP A 58 -7.76 -25.01 -8.15
N SER A 59 -7.06 -24.95 -9.28
CA SER A 59 -7.18 -23.88 -10.29
C SER A 59 -6.98 -24.43 -11.70
N SER A 60 -7.05 -23.56 -12.71
CA SER A 60 -6.82 -23.91 -14.12
C SER A 60 -5.74 -23.05 -14.78
N CYS A 61 -4.97 -23.62 -15.71
CA CYS A 61 -3.98 -22.87 -16.49
C CYS A 61 -4.65 -22.06 -17.61
N THR A 62 -4.79 -20.75 -17.44
CA THR A 62 -5.54 -19.90 -18.38
C THR A 62 -4.69 -19.27 -19.49
N VAL A 63 -3.37 -19.16 -19.30
CA VAL A 63 -2.53 -18.30 -20.16
C VAL A 63 -1.48 -19.03 -21.00
N ASN A 64 -1.10 -20.27 -20.65
CA ASN A 64 0.03 -20.92 -21.32
C ASN A 64 -0.40 -21.66 -22.61
N CYS A 65 -1.43 -22.51 -22.52
CA CYS A 65 -1.71 -23.49 -23.57
C CYS A 65 -3.14 -23.47 -24.13
N GLY A 66 -4.06 -22.67 -23.55
CA GLY A 66 -5.47 -22.62 -23.94
C GLY A 66 -6.31 -23.85 -23.57
N SER A 67 -5.69 -24.95 -23.14
CA SER A 67 -6.32 -26.21 -22.73
C SER A 67 -6.96 -26.17 -21.34
N ARG A 68 -6.71 -25.13 -20.53
CA ARG A 68 -7.26 -24.97 -19.17
C ARG A 68 -6.98 -26.17 -18.25
N CYS A 69 -5.77 -26.71 -18.31
CA CYS A 69 -5.34 -27.85 -17.47
C CYS A 69 -5.65 -27.61 -15.99
N LEU A 70 -6.13 -28.64 -15.28
CA LEU A 70 -6.30 -28.60 -13.83
C LEU A 70 -4.94 -28.60 -13.12
N LEU A 71 -4.80 -27.68 -12.16
CA LEU A 71 -3.59 -27.49 -11.36
C LEU A 71 -3.94 -27.48 -9.87
N ARG A 72 -3.04 -28.06 -9.07
CA ARG A 72 -3.07 -27.98 -7.61
C ARG A 72 -2.04 -26.95 -7.15
N LEU A 73 -2.54 -25.84 -6.63
CA LEU A 73 -1.75 -24.72 -6.12
C LEU A 73 -1.55 -24.90 -4.61
N HIS A 74 -0.30 -24.93 -4.17
CA HIS A 74 0.06 -24.97 -2.76
C HIS A 74 0.39 -23.55 -2.31
N VAL A 75 -0.33 -23.08 -1.30
CA VAL A 75 -0.36 -21.67 -0.88
C VAL A 75 0.03 -21.56 0.59
N LYS A 76 0.97 -20.65 0.87
CA LYS A 76 1.40 -20.25 2.22
C LYS A 76 1.37 -18.74 2.31
N ASP A 77 0.86 -18.19 3.41
CA ASP A 77 0.76 -16.73 3.63
C ASP A 77 0.15 -15.98 2.44
N ASP A 78 -0.96 -16.50 1.91
CA ASP A 78 -1.65 -15.98 0.72
C ASP A 78 -0.80 -15.86 -0.56
N SER A 79 0.34 -16.55 -0.59
CA SER A 79 1.24 -16.62 -1.74
C SER A 79 1.36 -18.06 -2.24
N VAL A 80 1.21 -18.25 -3.55
CA VAL A 80 1.43 -19.57 -4.19
C VAL A 80 2.94 -19.81 -4.23
N TYR A 81 3.41 -20.88 -3.60
CA TYR A 81 4.84 -21.22 -3.58
C TYR A 81 5.18 -22.45 -4.43
N TRP A 82 4.19 -23.32 -4.69
CA TRP A 82 4.38 -24.50 -5.51
C TRP A 82 3.11 -24.79 -6.34
N VAL A 83 3.32 -25.27 -7.56
CA VAL A 83 2.28 -25.61 -8.51
C VAL A 83 2.50 -27.04 -8.99
N GLU A 84 1.47 -27.85 -8.93
CA GLU A 84 1.50 -29.26 -9.31
C GLU A 84 0.41 -29.54 -10.35
N SER A 85 0.72 -30.36 -11.35
CA SER A 85 -0.25 -30.80 -12.36
C SER A 85 -1.23 -31.82 -11.78
N ASP A 86 -2.47 -31.86 -12.28
CA ASP A 86 -3.44 -32.88 -11.87
C ASP A 86 -2.95 -34.30 -12.20
N THR A 87 -2.93 -35.18 -11.19
CA THR A 87 -2.51 -36.58 -11.29
C THR A 87 -3.65 -37.58 -11.15
N THR A 88 -4.90 -37.11 -11.08
CA THR A 88 -6.05 -37.96 -10.72
C THR A 88 -6.48 -38.92 -11.84
N GLY A 89 -6.22 -38.60 -13.11
CA GLY A 89 -6.54 -39.47 -14.25
C GLY A 89 -5.40 -40.41 -14.67
N ASN A 90 -5.77 -41.48 -15.40
CA ASN A 90 -4.87 -42.52 -15.88
C ASN A 90 -4.22 -42.14 -17.22
N ASP A 91 -2.91 -42.32 -17.34
CA ASP A 91 -2.18 -41.96 -18.56
C ASP A 91 -2.13 -43.13 -19.55
N GLU A 92 -3.27 -43.41 -20.17
CA GLU A 92 -3.42 -44.46 -21.19
C GLU A 92 -3.48 -43.87 -22.59
N TYR A 93 -2.89 -44.59 -23.55
CA TYR A 93 -2.96 -44.19 -24.96
C TYR A 93 -4.43 -44.11 -25.43
N GLY A 94 -4.84 -42.93 -25.88
CA GLY A 94 -6.23 -42.62 -26.26
C GLY A 94 -7.11 -42.05 -25.12
N ASN A 95 -6.64 -42.06 -23.87
CA ASN A 95 -7.33 -41.48 -22.71
C ASN A 95 -6.39 -40.61 -21.84
N HIS A 96 -5.32 -40.07 -22.44
CA HIS A 96 -4.37 -39.23 -21.72
C HIS A 96 -5.01 -37.88 -21.41
N GLN A 97 -4.92 -37.44 -20.16
CA GLN A 97 -5.28 -36.06 -19.81
C GLN A 97 -4.25 -35.07 -20.35
N VAL A 98 -4.72 -33.89 -20.77
CA VAL A 98 -3.84 -32.76 -21.11
C VAL A 98 -3.26 -32.19 -19.81
N ARG A 99 -1.92 -32.07 -19.74
CA ARG A 99 -1.18 -31.62 -18.55
C ARG A 99 -0.37 -30.36 -18.83
N ALA A 100 -0.02 -29.64 -17.78
CA ALA A 100 0.97 -28.56 -17.80
C ALA A 100 2.37 -29.09 -17.52
#